data_AF-A0A6J7ZVD5-F1
#
_entry.id   AF-A0A6J7ZVD5-F1
#
_cell.length_a   1.000
_cell.length_b   1.000
_cell.length_c   1.000
_cell.angle_alpha   90.00
_cell.angle_beta   90.00
_cell.angle_gamma   90.00
#
_symmetry.space_group_name_H-M   'P 1'
#
loop_
_entity.id
_entity.type
_entity.pdbx_description
1 polymer ?
#
loop_
_entity_poly.entity_id
_entity_poly.type
_entity_poly.pdbx_seq_one_letter_code
_entity_poly.pdbx_strand_id
1 'polypeptide(L)'
;MSDFTDTEDASETDMAKQETEYTEIKEQMYQDKLAHLKKQLQQLQDGTLPEYIKKRRKIEQQYKERIRINEIWRDFELEVVEREYIKEKKATAKDFEEKKIDLKESLILEYEDKSKMIENERNSLDLTGSNFMLSDTLESKAPSTRRLRRRPNDPMPLPEKRRKASPDILLVLIDFYLDDADILDDLRIINKVSGKPFTKKITSSPPSPVENNSELKIEDGRLFYDKRWFHRNQPVFIEGKDIGKVNGVITAIGTQEIYVRKLSDNSKIKIYLSQLQKGRYILRRRQT
;
A
#
# COMPACT_ATOMS: atom_id res chain seq x y z
N MET A 1 30.25 1.86 106.02
CA MET A 1 28.97 2.40 105.55
C MET A 1 29.15 2.81 104.11
N SER A 2 28.39 2.19 103.22
CA SER A 2 28.62 2.08 101.78
C SER A 2 27.52 2.82 101.01
N ASP A 3 27.87 3.96 100.41
CA ASP A 3 27.02 4.81 99.56
C ASP A 3 27.15 4.43 98.06
N PHE A 4 27.07 3.15 97.72
CA PHE A 4 27.26 2.69 96.33
C PHE A 4 25.97 2.24 95.62
N THR A 5 24.83 2.23 96.32
CA THR A 5 23.55 1.70 95.81
C THR A 5 22.64 2.77 95.18
N ASP A 6 22.86 4.06 95.43
CA ASP A 6 21.99 5.14 94.93
C ASP A 6 22.35 5.60 93.50
N THR A 7 23.58 5.35 93.04
CA THR A 7 24.06 5.80 91.72
C THR A 7 23.59 4.88 90.59
N GLU A 8 23.37 3.60 90.89
CA GLU A 8 22.98 2.57 89.90
C GLU A 8 21.46 2.65 89.59
N ASP A 9 20.63 2.89 90.61
CA ASP A 9 19.16 3.07 90.48
C ASP A 9 18.80 4.40 89.77
N ALA A 10 19.57 5.47 90.01
CA ALA A 10 19.42 6.73 89.30
C ALA A 10 19.75 6.61 87.79
N SER A 11 20.70 5.74 87.43
CA SER A 11 21.09 5.48 86.03
C SER A 11 20.05 4.64 85.29
N GLU A 12 19.49 3.61 85.92
CA GLU A 12 18.44 2.78 85.32
C GLU A 12 17.13 3.56 85.11
N THR A 13 16.76 4.40 86.07
CA THR A 13 15.56 5.25 85.96
C THR A 13 15.69 6.35 84.90
N ASP A 14 16.90 6.85 84.62
CA ASP A 14 17.14 7.84 83.54
C ASP A 14 17.17 7.17 82.16
N MET A 15 17.74 5.96 82.05
CA MET A 15 17.70 5.16 80.82
C MET A 15 16.26 4.77 80.43
N ALA A 16 15.44 4.37 81.41
CA ALA A 16 14.03 4.04 81.17
C ALA A 16 13.22 5.25 80.69
N LYS A 17 13.49 6.44 81.25
CA LYS A 17 12.86 7.71 80.80
C LYS A 17 13.25 8.06 79.37
N GLN A 18 14.53 7.88 79.02
CA GLN A 18 15.04 8.17 77.68
C GLN A 18 14.47 7.20 76.63
N GLU A 19 14.24 5.92 76.96
CA GLU A 19 13.52 4.98 76.09
C GLU A 19 12.04 5.33 75.91
N THR A 20 11.36 5.77 76.97
CA THR A 20 9.98 6.26 76.87
C THR A 20 9.86 7.53 76.04
N GLU A 21 10.78 8.48 76.20
CA GLU A 21 10.81 9.71 75.40
C GLU A 21 11.09 9.40 73.93
N TYR A 22 12.01 8.47 73.65
CA TYR A 22 12.32 8.04 72.29
C TYR A 22 11.14 7.31 71.61
N THR A 23 10.36 6.53 72.35
CA THR A 23 9.16 5.87 71.84
C THR A 23 8.01 6.86 71.63
N GLU A 24 7.83 7.84 72.50
CA GLU A 24 6.86 8.93 72.34
C GLU A 24 7.19 9.80 71.11
N ILE A 25 8.47 10.16 70.91
CA ILE A 25 8.90 10.91 69.72
C ILE A 25 8.62 10.12 68.43
N LYS A 26 8.87 8.81 68.44
CA LYS A 26 8.56 7.93 67.30
C LYS A 26 7.06 7.87 67.00
N GLU A 27 6.24 7.77 68.04
CA GLU A 27 4.78 7.76 67.90
C GLU A 27 4.28 9.11 67.38
N GLN A 28 4.80 10.22 67.89
CA GLN A 28 4.47 11.57 67.40
C GLN A 28 4.85 11.73 65.92
N MET A 29 6.05 11.31 65.52
CA MET A 29 6.51 11.30 64.13
C MET A 29 5.61 10.44 63.23
N TYR A 30 5.11 9.31 63.74
CA TYR A 30 4.18 8.45 63.01
C TYR A 30 2.83 9.14 62.82
N GLN A 31 2.26 9.73 63.88
CA GLN A 31 0.99 10.45 63.83
C GLN A 31 1.07 11.67 62.90
N ASP A 32 2.16 12.43 62.95
CA ASP A 32 2.40 13.57 62.07
C ASP A 32 2.52 13.14 60.61
N LYS A 33 3.21 12.03 60.35
CA LYS A 33 3.32 11.46 59.00
C LYS A 33 1.98 10.96 58.48
N LEU A 34 1.18 10.31 59.34
CA LEU A 34 -0.17 9.86 59.00
C LEU A 34 -1.09 11.05 58.72
N ALA A 35 -1.04 12.11 59.53
CA ALA A 35 -1.80 13.34 59.33
C ALA A 35 -1.39 14.04 58.02
N HIS A 36 -0.09 14.09 57.72
CA HIS A 36 0.42 14.63 56.47
C HIS A 36 -0.11 13.86 55.24
N LEU A 37 -0.07 12.53 55.29
CA LEU A 37 -0.60 11.67 54.22
C LEU A 37 -2.12 11.82 54.05
N LYS A 38 -2.87 11.85 55.15
CA LYS A 38 -4.32 12.12 55.13
C LYS A 38 -4.64 13.48 54.50
N LYS A 39 -3.88 14.52 54.85
CA LYS A 39 -4.02 15.86 54.27
C LYS A 39 -3.71 15.87 52.77
N GLN A 40 -2.64 15.19 52.33
CA GLN A 40 -2.33 15.07 50.91
C GLN A 40 -3.41 14.30 50.13
N LEU A 41 -3.96 13.24 50.73
CA LEU A 41 -5.05 12.47 50.13
C LEU A 41 -6.33 13.30 49.99
N GLN A 42 -6.67 14.09 51.02
CA GLN A 42 -7.78 15.04 50.95
C GLN A 42 -7.54 16.10 49.87
N GLN A 43 -6.34 16.70 49.82
CA GLN A 43 -5.98 17.67 48.78
C GLN A 43 -6.02 17.07 47.36
N LEU A 44 -5.72 15.77 47.23
CA LEU A 44 -5.84 15.06 45.96
C LEU A 44 -7.31 14.84 45.58
N GLN A 45 -8.15 14.42 46.53
CA GLN A 45 -9.60 14.26 46.34
C GLN A 45 -10.27 15.59 45.95
N ASP A 46 -9.88 16.68 46.61
CA ASP A 46 -10.36 18.04 46.34
C ASP A 46 -9.72 18.63 45.06
N GLY A 47 -8.75 17.94 44.46
CA GLY A 47 -8.02 18.40 43.27
C GLY A 47 -7.13 19.63 43.50
N THR A 48 -6.84 19.97 44.76
CA THR A 48 -6.02 21.13 45.17
C THR A 48 -4.54 20.79 45.35
N LEU A 49 -4.16 19.51 45.30
CA LEU A 49 -2.78 19.09 45.47
C LEU A 49 -1.86 19.75 44.40
N PRO A 50 -0.81 20.50 44.81
CA PRO A 50 0.02 21.29 43.87
C PRO A 50 0.67 20.47 42.75
N GLU A 51 1.17 19.27 43.09
CA GLU A 51 1.79 18.35 42.13
C GLU A 51 0.78 17.85 41.08
N TYR A 52 -0.46 17.58 41.50
CA TYR A 52 -1.54 17.21 40.58
C TYR A 52 -1.88 18.37 39.64
N ILE A 53 -2.04 19.59 40.18
CA ILE A 53 -2.32 20.79 39.38
C ILE A 53 -1.20 21.04 38.36
N LYS A 54 0.07 20.89 38.76
CA LYS A 54 1.23 21.07 37.87
C LYS A 54 1.21 20.06 36.72
N LYS A 55 0.93 18.78 37.00
CA LYS A 55 0.76 17.75 35.96
C LYS A 55 -0.41 18.04 35.05
N ARG A 56 -1.56 18.43 35.61
CA ARG A 56 -2.77 18.80 34.85
C ARG A 56 -2.49 19.97 33.90
N ARG A 57 -1.83 21.03 34.37
CA ARG A 57 -1.44 22.19 33.55
C ARG A 57 -0.51 21.80 32.41
N LYS A 58 0.44 20.90 32.64
CA LYS A 58 1.35 20.42 31.60
C LYS A 58 0.60 19.67 30.50
N ILE A 59 -0.34 18.78 30.88
CA ILE A 59 -1.18 18.05 29.92
C ILE A 59 -2.07 19.02 29.14
N GLU A 60 -2.69 19.98 29.82
CA GLU A 60 -3.53 21.00 29.20
C GLU A 60 -2.75 21.84 28.18
N GLN A 61 -1.52 22.24 28.52
CA GLN A 61 -0.66 22.98 27.62
C GLN A 61 -0.27 22.14 26.39
N GLN A 62 0.09 20.86 26.59
CA GLN A 62 0.39 19.95 25.48
C GLN A 62 -0.82 19.71 24.58
N TYR A 63 -2.02 19.63 25.15
CA TYR A 63 -3.25 19.49 24.40
C TYR A 63 -3.52 20.73 23.54
N LYS A 64 -3.43 21.93 24.13
CA LYS A 64 -3.60 23.20 23.40
C LYS A 64 -2.57 23.35 22.29
N GLU A 65 -1.32 22.99 22.54
CA GLU A 65 -0.26 23.03 21.52
C GLU A 65 -0.54 22.05 20.38
N ARG A 66 -1.02 20.84 20.67
CA ARG A 66 -1.43 19.88 19.64
C ARG A 66 -2.57 20.42 18.77
N ILE A 67 -3.57 21.06 19.37
CA ILE A 67 -4.67 21.67 18.62
C ILE A 67 -4.13 22.78 17.72
N ARG A 68 -3.31 23.69 18.25
CA ARG A 68 -2.69 24.76 17.47
C ARG A 68 -1.88 24.22 16.29
N ILE A 69 -1.04 23.22 16.52
CA ILE A 69 -0.23 22.59 15.47
C ILE A 69 -1.13 21.97 14.40
N ASN A 70 -2.19 21.26 14.80
CA ASN A 70 -3.14 20.67 13.85
C ASN A 70 -3.88 21.73 13.01
N GLU A 71 -4.24 22.87 13.59
CA GLU A 71 -4.86 23.98 12.85
C GLU A 71 -3.90 24.54 11.80
N ILE A 72 -2.64 24.79 12.17
CA ILE A 72 -1.60 25.26 11.25
C ILE A 72 -1.38 24.24 10.12
N TRP A 73 -1.31 22.95 10.44
CA TRP A 73 -1.16 21.90 9.45
C TRP A 73 -2.34 21.82 8.49
N ARG A 74 -3.56 21.89 9.00
CA ARG A 74 -4.76 21.92 8.16
C ARG A 74 -4.74 23.09 7.20
N ASP A 75 -4.41 24.29 7.69
CA ASP A 75 -4.42 25.50 6.88
C ASP A 75 -3.30 25.47 5.82
N PHE A 76 -2.13 24.95 6.17
CA PHE A 76 -1.03 24.70 5.23
C PHE A 76 -1.41 23.69 4.14
N GLU A 77 -2.01 22.56 4.53
CA GLU A 77 -2.44 21.52 3.59
C GLU A 77 -3.48 22.05 2.59
N LEU A 78 -4.44 22.85 3.08
CA LEU A 78 -5.42 23.53 2.22
C LEU A 78 -4.74 24.47 1.22
N GLU A 79 -3.71 25.21 1.64
CA GLU A 79 -2.96 26.09 0.74
C GLU A 79 -2.19 25.30 -0.33
N VAL A 80 -1.62 24.15 0.03
CA VAL A 80 -0.93 23.27 -0.93
C VAL A 80 -1.91 22.75 -1.97
N VAL A 81 -3.05 22.21 -1.54
CA VAL A 81 -4.09 21.69 -2.45
C VAL A 81 -4.61 22.77 -3.39
N GLU A 82 -4.86 23.99 -2.88
CA GLU A 82 -5.30 25.12 -3.70
C GLU A 82 -4.24 25.50 -4.75
N ARG A 83 -2.97 25.51 -4.35
CA ARG A 83 -1.86 25.82 -5.27
C ARG A 83 -1.73 24.77 -6.37
N GLU A 84 -1.86 23.49 -6.03
CA GLU A 84 -1.87 22.39 -7.01
C GLU A 84 -3.05 22.49 -7.96
N TYR A 85 -4.25 22.74 -7.43
CA TYR A 85 -5.45 22.97 -8.24
C TYR A 85 -5.27 24.10 -9.25
N ILE A 86 -4.73 25.25 -8.81
CA ILE A 86 -4.46 26.39 -9.70
C ILE A 86 -3.42 26.02 -10.76
N LYS A 87 -2.37 25.30 -10.38
CA LYS A 87 -1.32 24.86 -11.30
C LYS A 87 -1.88 23.93 -12.37
N GLU A 88 -2.67 22.94 -11.96
CA GLU A 88 -3.28 21.95 -12.85
C GLU A 88 -4.27 22.59 -13.82
N LYS A 89 -5.09 23.52 -13.32
CA LYS A 89 -6.01 24.30 -14.16
C LYS A 89 -5.27 25.09 -15.23
N LYS A 90 -4.13 25.71 -14.89
CA LYS A 90 -3.28 26.43 -15.85
C LYS A 90 -2.63 25.49 -16.86
N ALA A 91 -2.12 24.34 -16.40
CA ALA A 91 -1.52 23.33 -17.27
C ALA A 91 -2.53 22.80 -18.29
N THR A 92 -3.72 22.40 -17.83
CA THR A 92 -4.81 21.92 -18.70
C THR A 92 -5.22 22.95 -19.74
N ALA A 93 -5.33 24.23 -19.35
CA ALA A 93 -5.67 25.30 -20.28
C ALA A 93 -4.58 25.52 -21.34
N LYS A 94 -3.30 25.44 -20.95
CA LYS A 94 -2.17 25.54 -21.87
C LYS A 94 -2.16 24.36 -22.86
N ASP A 95 -2.29 23.12 -22.35
CA ASP A 95 -2.34 21.90 -23.16
C ASP A 95 -3.48 21.93 -24.18
N PHE A 96 -4.63 22.49 -23.81
CA PHE A 96 -5.75 22.65 -24.73
C PHE A 96 -5.42 23.60 -25.89
N GLU A 97 -4.83 24.76 -25.60
CA GLU A 97 -4.43 25.71 -26.64
C GLU A 97 -3.30 25.15 -27.51
N GLU A 98 -2.36 24.41 -26.93
CA GLU A 98 -1.28 23.73 -27.68
C GLU A 98 -1.85 22.70 -28.65
N LYS A 99 -2.73 21.79 -28.20
CA LYS A 99 -3.37 20.80 -29.08
C LYS A 99 -4.21 21.43 -30.19
N LYS A 100 -4.81 22.59 -29.93
CA LYS A 100 -5.57 23.34 -30.93
C LYS A 100 -4.66 23.97 -31.98
N ILE A 101 -3.46 24.39 -31.60
CA ILE A 101 -2.42 24.84 -32.54
C ILE A 101 -1.91 23.64 -33.35
N ASP A 102 -1.51 22.56 -32.69
CA ASP A 102 -1.02 21.34 -33.34
C ASP A 102 -2.01 20.80 -34.38
N LEU A 103 -3.31 20.79 -34.04
CA LEU A 103 -4.34 20.33 -34.97
C LEU A 103 -4.43 21.23 -36.21
N LYS A 104 -4.33 22.56 -36.03
CA LYS A 104 -4.33 23.49 -37.16
C LYS A 104 -3.09 23.30 -38.03
N GLU A 105 -1.93 23.17 -37.43
CA GLU A 105 -0.67 22.94 -38.15
C GLU A 105 -0.69 21.60 -38.89
N SER A 106 -1.17 20.53 -38.26
CA SER A 106 -1.38 19.23 -38.90
C SER A 106 -2.31 19.32 -40.10
N LEU A 107 -3.43 20.05 -39.98
CA LEU A 107 -4.35 20.26 -41.11
C LEU A 107 -3.68 21.01 -42.25
N ILE A 108 -2.93 22.08 -41.95
CA ILE A 108 -2.19 22.86 -42.96
C ILE A 108 -1.21 21.95 -43.69
N LEU A 109 -0.40 21.18 -42.97
CA LEU A 109 0.57 20.24 -43.55
C LEU A 109 -0.12 19.20 -44.45
N GLU A 110 -1.25 18.64 -44.03
CA GLU A 110 -2.02 17.72 -44.86
C GLU A 110 -2.53 18.35 -46.17
N TYR A 111 -2.95 19.61 -46.13
CA TYR A 111 -3.39 20.32 -47.34
C TYR A 111 -2.22 20.68 -48.26
N GLU A 112 -1.07 21.06 -47.70
CA GLU A 112 0.16 21.32 -48.45
C GLU A 112 0.67 20.05 -49.14
N ASP A 113 0.68 18.91 -48.43
CA ASP A 113 1.06 17.61 -48.99
C ASP A 113 0.10 17.16 -50.10
N LYS A 114 -1.22 17.34 -49.91
CA LYS A 114 -2.20 17.07 -50.97
C LYS A 114 -1.99 17.95 -52.20
N SER A 115 -1.71 19.24 -52.00
CA SER A 115 -1.41 20.16 -53.10
C SER A 115 -0.18 19.71 -53.87
N LYS A 116 0.90 19.36 -53.16
CA LYS A 116 2.14 18.84 -53.75
C LYS A 116 1.93 17.50 -54.46
N MET A 117 1.10 16.62 -53.91
CA MET A 117 0.74 15.34 -54.54
C MET A 117 0.02 15.57 -55.87
N ILE A 118 -0.96 16.48 -55.91
CA ILE A 118 -1.67 16.86 -57.14
C ILE A 118 -0.70 17.48 -58.15
N GLU A 119 0.21 18.35 -57.71
CA GLU A 119 1.22 18.96 -58.58
C GLU A 119 2.19 17.90 -59.15
N ASN A 120 2.60 16.93 -58.34
CA ASN A 120 3.42 15.80 -58.78
C ASN A 120 2.67 14.90 -59.78
N GLU A 121 1.40 14.59 -59.53
CA GLU A 121 0.55 13.82 -60.44
C GLU A 121 0.35 14.56 -61.76
N ARG A 122 0.12 15.88 -61.72
CA ARG A 122 0.05 16.72 -62.92
C ARG A 122 1.36 16.69 -63.70
N ASN A 123 2.50 16.93 -63.03
CA ASN A 123 3.81 16.88 -63.69
C ASN A 123 4.06 15.49 -64.28
N SER A 124 3.71 14.42 -63.57
CA SER A 124 3.79 13.05 -64.08
C SER A 124 2.90 12.85 -65.30
N LEU A 125 1.68 13.40 -65.31
CA LEU A 125 0.78 13.38 -66.45
C LEU A 125 1.27 14.23 -67.61
N ASP A 126 1.94 15.36 -67.39
CA ASP A 126 2.52 16.17 -68.46
C ASP A 126 3.73 15.46 -69.10
N LEU A 127 4.57 14.80 -68.29
CA LEU A 127 5.66 13.94 -68.78
C LEU A 127 5.17 12.68 -69.50
N THR A 128 4.11 12.04 -69.00
CA THR A 128 3.55 10.79 -69.57
C THR A 128 2.51 11.07 -70.68
N GLY A 129 1.88 12.23 -70.66
CA GLY A 129 0.81 12.69 -71.54
C GLY A 129 1.32 13.08 -72.93
N SER A 130 2.61 13.40 -73.05
CA SER A 130 3.28 13.43 -74.34
C SER A 130 3.26 12.06 -75.05
N ASN A 131 3.04 10.95 -74.32
CA ASN A 131 2.80 9.61 -74.88
C ASN A 131 1.31 9.23 -74.97
N PHE A 132 0.39 9.93 -74.28
CA PHE A 132 -1.03 9.57 -74.24
C PHE A 132 -1.88 10.21 -75.35
N MET A 133 -1.49 11.40 -75.84
CA MET A 133 -2.20 12.09 -76.94
C MET A 133 -2.07 11.40 -78.32
N LEU A 134 -1.36 10.27 -78.42
CA LEU A 134 -1.29 9.44 -79.63
C LEU A 134 -2.01 8.07 -79.46
N SER A 135 -2.60 7.81 -78.30
CA SER A 135 -3.27 6.54 -77.97
C SER A 135 -4.78 6.70 -77.81
N ASP A 136 -5.39 7.75 -78.36
CA ASP A 136 -6.85 7.90 -78.40
C ASP A 136 -7.47 7.18 -79.61
N THR A 137 -6.97 5.97 -79.88
CA THR A 137 -7.60 5.03 -80.81
C THR A 137 -7.87 3.74 -80.06
N LEU A 138 -9.04 3.73 -79.41
CA LEU A 138 -9.91 2.56 -79.35
C LEU A 138 -9.25 1.27 -78.82
N GLU A 139 -9.10 1.13 -77.50
CA GLU A 139 -9.23 -0.19 -76.85
C GLU A 139 -9.29 -0.05 -75.32
N SER A 140 -10.49 0.13 -74.80
CA SER A 140 -10.84 -0.22 -73.42
C SER A 140 -10.82 -1.75 -73.26
N LYS A 141 -9.63 -2.35 -73.35
CA LYS A 141 -9.43 -3.73 -72.88
C LYS A 141 -9.38 -3.68 -71.36
N ALA A 142 -10.45 -4.19 -70.74
CA ALA A 142 -10.46 -4.55 -69.33
C ALA A 142 -9.15 -5.27 -68.97
N PRO A 143 -8.47 -4.92 -67.87
CA PRO A 143 -7.19 -5.53 -67.52
C PRO A 143 -7.39 -7.03 -67.34
N SER A 144 -6.90 -7.80 -68.30
CA SER A 144 -6.90 -9.26 -68.29
C SER A 144 -6.17 -9.74 -67.03
N THR A 145 -6.90 -10.33 -66.09
CA THR A 145 -6.33 -10.95 -64.89
C THR A 145 -5.62 -12.25 -65.26
N ARG A 146 -4.45 -12.14 -65.88
CA ARG A 146 -3.49 -13.23 -65.99
C ARG A 146 -3.01 -13.53 -64.58
N ARG A 147 -3.62 -14.53 -63.94
CA ARG A 147 -3.12 -15.09 -62.69
C ARG A 147 -1.69 -15.58 -62.93
N LEU A 148 -0.72 -14.84 -62.39
CA LEU A 148 0.67 -15.26 -62.39
C LEU A 148 0.74 -16.54 -61.56
N ARG A 149 1.07 -17.68 -62.21
CA ARG A 149 1.32 -18.93 -61.49
C ARG A 149 2.50 -18.68 -60.53
N ARG A 150 2.25 -18.87 -59.23
CA ARG A 150 3.24 -18.66 -58.19
C ARG A 150 4.39 -19.64 -58.37
N ARG A 151 5.63 -19.16 -58.22
CA ARG A 151 6.81 -20.03 -58.21
C ARG A 151 6.80 -20.83 -56.90
N PRO A 152 7.22 -22.11 -56.88
CA PRO A 152 7.14 -22.98 -55.70
C PRO A 152 7.85 -22.47 -54.44
N ASN A 153 8.72 -21.46 -54.56
CA ASN A 153 9.58 -21.00 -53.46
C ASN A 153 9.23 -19.61 -52.92
N ASP A 154 8.01 -19.13 -53.14
CA ASP A 154 7.60 -17.79 -52.70
C ASP A 154 6.83 -17.88 -51.36
N PRO A 155 7.38 -17.40 -50.23
CA PRO A 155 6.78 -17.61 -48.91
C PRO A 155 5.39 -16.96 -48.81
N MET A 156 4.49 -17.60 -48.06
CA MET A 156 3.14 -17.08 -47.82
C MET A 156 3.21 -15.75 -47.05
N PRO A 157 2.43 -14.72 -47.44
CA PRO A 157 2.36 -13.49 -46.66
C PRO A 157 1.77 -13.83 -45.29
N LEU A 158 2.51 -13.52 -44.23
CA LEU A 158 2.07 -13.71 -42.86
C LEU A 158 0.86 -12.83 -42.56
N PRO A 159 -0.12 -13.32 -41.77
CA PRO A 159 -1.24 -12.49 -41.32
C PRO A 159 -0.71 -11.34 -40.46
N GLU A 160 -1.02 -10.10 -40.87
CA GLU A 160 -0.73 -8.89 -40.11
C GLU A 160 -1.36 -8.96 -38.72
N LYS A 161 -0.51 -9.06 -37.70
CA LYS A 161 -0.90 -8.79 -36.32
C LYS A 161 -1.25 -7.31 -36.25
N ARG A 162 -2.54 -7.03 -36.01
CA ARG A 162 -3.07 -5.71 -35.64
C ARG A 162 -2.05 -4.95 -34.78
N ARG A 163 -1.56 -3.83 -35.30
CA ARG A 163 -0.76 -2.87 -34.53
C ARG A 163 -1.55 -2.52 -33.28
N LYS A 164 -1.01 -2.86 -32.11
CA LYS A 164 -1.51 -2.37 -30.82
C LYS A 164 -1.33 -0.85 -30.84
N ALA A 165 -2.38 -0.13 -30.42
CA ALA A 165 -2.31 1.29 -30.13
C ALA A 165 -1.16 1.55 -29.14
N SER A 166 -0.48 2.67 -29.32
CA SER A 166 0.67 3.12 -28.53
C SER A 166 0.35 3.15 -27.03
N PRO A 167 1.31 2.81 -26.14
CA PRO A 167 1.10 2.77 -24.69
C PRO A 167 0.86 4.15 -24.04
N ASP A 168 1.08 5.23 -24.79
CA ASP A 168 1.25 6.57 -24.22
C ASP A 168 -0.07 7.24 -23.79
N ILE A 169 -1.24 6.72 -24.18
CA ILE A 169 -2.55 7.30 -23.80
C ILE A 169 -3.05 6.76 -22.45
N LEU A 170 -2.59 5.57 -22.02
CA LEU A 170 -3.03 4.96 -20.75
C LEU A 170 -2.15 5.34 -19.54
N LEU A 171 -0.98 5.95 -19.78
CA LEU A 171 -0.11 6.46 -18.72
C LEU A 171 -0.52 7.84 -18.18
N VAL A 172 -1.54 8.47 -18.76
CA VAL A 172 -2.04 9.82 -18.39
C VAL A 172 -3.27 9.74 -17.46
N LEU A 173 -3.73 8.55 -17.11
CA LEU A 173 -4.62 8.38 -15.95
C LEU A 173 -3.75 8.51 -14.70
N ILE A 174 -3.72 9.73 -14.16
CA ILE A 174 -3.13 10.09 -12.87
C ILE A 174 -3.51 9.01 -11.85
N ASP A 175 -2.55 8.15 -11.51
CA ASP A 175 -2.68 7.19 -10.43
C ASP A 175 -2.62 7.99 -9.12
N PHE A 176 -3.79 8.21 -8.52
CA PHE A 176 -3.93 8.79 -7.18
C PHE A 176 -3.58 7.79 -6.06
N TYR A 177 -3.02 6.64 -6.42
CA TYR A 177 -2.53 5.67 -5.45
C TYR A 177 -1.14 6.09 -4.99
N LEU A 178 -0.97 6.20 -3.68
CA LEU A 178 0.35 6.30 -3.08
C LEU A 178 1.14 5.04 -3.42
N ASP A 179 2.44 5.20 -3.69
CA ASP A 179 3.33 4.06 -3.85
C ASP A 179 3.39 3.25 -2.54
N ASP A 180 3.55 1.92 -2.66
CA ASP A 180 3.64 1.02 -1.50
C ASP A 180 4.74 1.46 -0.51
N ALA A 181 5.78 2.15 -0.99
CA ALA A 181 6.85 2.70 -0.18
C ALA A 181 6.36 3.83 0.75
N ASP A 182 5.56 4.76 0.22
CA ASP A 182 5.03 5.91 0.98
C ASP A 182 3.98 5.43 2.00
N ILE A 183 3.12 4.49 1.59
CA ILE A 183 2.15 3.84 2.49
C ILE A 183 2.85 3.16 3.67
N LEU A 184 3.96 2.46 3.40
CA LEU A 184 4.72 1.77 4.44
C LEU A 184 5.44 2.72 5.39
N ASP A 185 5.93 3.87 4.91
CA ASP A 185 6.60 4.84 5.75
C ASP A 185 5.61 5.60 6.65
N ASP A 186 4.46 5.98 6.11
CA ASP A 186 3.36 6.56 6.90
C ASP A 186 2.87 5.59 7.98
N LEU A 187 2.68 4.31 7.63
CA LEU A 187 2.34 3.27 8.61
C LEU A 187 3.43 3.13 9.69
N ARG A 188 4.71 3.28 9.33
CA ARG A 188 5.81 3.24 10.30
C ARG A 188 5.76 4.44 11.24
N ILE A 189 5.48 5.64 10.74
CA ILE A 189 5.34 6.87 11.52
C ILE A 189 4.12 6.77 12.46
N ILE A 190 2.98 6.33 11.95
CA ILE A 190 1.74 6.14 12.73
C ILE A 190 1.96 5.16 13.88
N ASN A 191 2.62 4.03 13.62
CA ASN A 191 2.94 3.04 14.66
C ASN A 191 3.94 3.58 15.70
N LYS A 192 4.88 4.44 15.29
CA LYS A 192 5.86 5.07 16.17
C LYS A 192 5.24 6.13 17.09
N VAL A 193 4.22 6.84 16.62
CA VAL A 193 3.53 7.89 17.41
C VAL A 193 2.38 7.32 18.25
N SER A 194 1.70 6.26 17.79
CA SER A 194 0.55 5.66 18.48
C SER A 194 0.91 4.79 19.70
N GLY A 195 2.16 4.32 19.79
CA GLY A 195 2.65 3.55 20.96
C GLY A 195 1.93 2.22 21.24
N LYS A 196 1.05 1.77 20.33
CA LYS A 196 0.34 0.49 20.40
C LYS A 196 0.47 -0.25 19.06
N PRO A 197 0.88 -1.53 19.05
CA PRO A 197 0.73 -2.36 17.88
C PRO A 197 -0.76 -2.57 17.60
N PHE A 198 -1.17 -2.34 16.34
CA PHE A 198 -2.56 -2.43 15.92
C PHE A 198 -3.09 -3.86 16.12
N THR A 199 -3.97 -4.06 17.11
CA THR A 199 -4.85 -5.22 17.19
C THR A 199 -6.18 -4.84 16.53
N LYS A 200 -6.41 -5.36 15.32
CA LYS A 200 -7.66 -5.15 14.58
C LYS A 200 -8.83 -5.80 15.32
N LYS A 201 -9.75 -4.99 15.87
CA LYS A 201 -11.15 -5.35 16.07
C LYS A 201 -12.02 -4.16 15.70
N ILE A 202 -12.76 -4.28 14.59
CA ILE A 202 -13.95 -3.48 14.33
C ILE A 202 -15.04 -4.45 13.88
N THR A 203 -16.07 -4.57 14.71
CA THR A 203 -17.39 -5.20 14.49
C THR A 203 -18.31 -4.08 14.00
N SER A 204 -19.11 -4.17 12.92
CA SER A 204 -20.37 -4.91 12.84
C SER A 204 -20.84 -5.16 11.38
N SER A 205 -21.54 -6.28 11.22
CA SER A 205 -22.00 -7.09 10.06
C SER A 205 -23.09 -6.47 9.12
N PRO A 206 -23.58 -7.11 8.01
CA PRO A 206 -23.47 -8.55 7.61
C PRO A 206 -23.25 -8.84 6.09
N PRO A 207 -23.29 -10.10 5.60
CA PRO A 207 -22.24 -11.11 5.65
C PRO A 207 -21.76 -11.52 4.23
N SER A 208 -20.44 -11.60 4.01
CA SER A 208 -19.90 -12.38 2.89
C SER A 208 -18.71 -13.23 3.36
N PRO A 209 -18.70 -14.56 3.12
CA PRO A 209 -17.79 -15.45 3.82
C PRO A 209 -16.51 -15.63 3.01
N VAL A 210 -15.53 -14.73 3.15
CA VAL A 210 -14.09 -15.05 3.04
C VAL A 210 -13.25 -13.79 3.34
N GLU A 211 -13.19 -13.39 4.61
CA GLU A 211 -12.06 -12.60 5.10
C GLU A 211 -10.96 -13.56 5.50
N ASN A 212 -10.00 -13.73 4.59
CA ASN A 212 -8.64 -14.17 4.85
C ASN A 212 -7.95 -14.14 3.50
N ASN A 213 -7.08 -13.15 3.22
CA ASN A 213 -5.90 -13.29 2.34
C ASN A 213 -5.27 -11.94 2.00
N SER A 214 -4.43 -11.42 2.90
CA SER A 214 -3.39 -10.44 2.53
C SER A 214 -1.98 -11.04 2.60
N GLU A 215 -1.85 -12.36 2.73
CA GLU A 215 -0.57 -13.05 2.89
C GLU A 215 -0.41 -14.19 1.88
N LEU A 216 -0.87 -13.96 0.65
CA LEU A 216 -0.72 -14.87 -0.49
C LEU A 216 0.22 -14.25 -1.51
N LYS A 217 1.49 -14.66 -1.48
CA LYS A 217 2.52 -14.19 -2.43
C LYS A 217 3.46 -15.31 -2.83
N ILE A 218 4.04 -15.20 -4.02
CA ILE A 218 5.15 -16.05 -4.44
C ILE A 218 6.38 -15.18 -4.54
N GLU A 219 7.45 -15.58 -3.85
CA GLU A 219 8.71 -14.85 -3.80
C GLU A 219 9.85 -15.88 -3.83
N ASP A 220 10.85 -15.66 -4.68
CA ASP A 220 12.03 -16.54 -4.84
C ASP A 220 11.69 -18.03 -5.02
N GLY A 221 10.64 -18.34 -5.79
CA GLY A 221 10.22 -19.73 -6.03
C GLY A 221 9.63 -20.44 -4.80
N ARG A 222 9.21 -19.67 -3.78
CA ARG A 222 8.49 -20.14 -2.59
C ARG A 222 7.11 -19.52 -2.52
N LEU A 223 6.11 -20.29 -2.10
CA LEU A 223 4.74 -19.82 -1.92
C LEU A 223 4.51 -19.45 -0.46
N PHE A 224 4.09 -18.22 -0.19
CA PHE A 224 3.57 -17.80 1.09
C PHE A 224 2.04 -17.97 1.08
N TYR A 225 1.54 -18.81 1.98
CA TYR A 225 0.11 -19.07 2.17
C TYR A 225 -0.16 -19.34 3.65
N ASP A 226 -1.22 -18.76 4.21
CA ASP A 226 -1.61 -18.99 5.61
C ASP A 226 -0.44 -18.78 6.60
N LYS A 227 0.28 -17.66 6.45
CA LYS A 227 1.45 -17.25 7.27
C LYS A 227 2.65 -18.20 7.21
N ARG A 228 2.72 -19.05 6.18
CA ARG A 228 3.75 -20.09 6.08
C ARG A 228 4.35 -20.14 4.68
N TRP A 229 5.65 -20.39 4.63
CA TRP A 229 6.38 -20.64 3.40
C TRP A 229 6.30 -22.11 2.99
N PHE A 230 5.92 -22.33 1.75
CA PHE A 230 5.88 -23.62 1.07
C PHE A 230 6.94 -23.67 -0.03
N HIS A 231 7.61 -24.81 -0.13
CA HIS A 231 8.74 -25.03 -1.02
C HIS A 231 8.42 -26.11 -2.07
N ARG A 232 9.21 -26.14 -3.14
CA ARG A 232 9.21 -27.24 -4.09
C ARG A 232 9.56 -28.55 -3.38
N ASN A 233 8.92 -29.64 -3.82
CA ASN A 233 9.00 -30.99 -3.26
C ASN A 233 8.43 -31.14 -1.84
N GLN A 234 7.67 -30.17 -1.34
CA GLN A 234 7.03 -30.27 -0.03
C GLN A 234 5.69 -31.03 -0.12
N PRO A 235 5.44 -32.00 0.77
CA PRO A 235 4.15 -32.67 0.87
C PRO A 235 3.09 -31.74 1.49
N VAL A 236 1.95 -31.68 0.84
CA VAL A 236 0.84 -30.78 1.16
C VAL A 236 -0.50 -31.49 1.02
N PHE A 237 -1.49 -30.98 1.73
CA PHE A 237 -2.87 -31.40 1.64
C PHE A 237 -3.64 -30.32 0.87
N ILE A 238 -4.30 -30.71 -0.23
CA ILE A 238 -5.13 -29.80 -1.01
C ILE A 238 -6.59 -30.13 -0.75
N GLU A 239 -7.37 -29.11 -0.43
CA GLU A 239 -8.82 -29.19 -0.37
C GLU A 239 -9.41 -28.28 -1.44
N GLY A 240 -10.07 -28.85 -2.43
CA GLY A 240 -10.71 -28.12 -3.52
C GLY A 240 -12.21 -28.40 -3.56
N LYS A 241 -13.02 -27.38 -3.89
CA LYS A 241 -14.48 -27.52 -3.98
C LYS A 241 -14.92 -28.62 -4.96
N ASP A 242 -14.15 -28.84 -6.02
CA ASP A 242 -14.45 -29.80 -7.10
C ASP A 242 -13.65 -31.11 -7.00
N ILE A 243 -12.50 -31.10 -6.32
CA ILE A 243 -11.54 -32.23 -6.26
C ILE A 243 -11.59 -32.95 -4.90
N GLY A 244 -12.30 -32.38 -3.92
CA GLY A 244 -12.33 -32.88 -2.56
C GLY A 244 -10.98 -32.72 -1.86
N LYS A 245 -10.73 -33.59 -0.89
CA LYS A 245 -9.54 -33.59 -0.03
C LYS A 245 -8.52 -34.58 -0.56
N VAL A 246 -7.37 -34.10 -1.03
CA VAL A 246 -6.34 -34.94 -1.65
C VAL A 246 -4.94 -34.60 -1.16
N ASN A 247 -4.14 -35.64 -0.91
CA ASN A 247 -2.72 -35.51 -0.60
C ASN A 247 -1.92 -35.24 -1.89
N GLY A 248 -0.99 -34.28 -1.85
CA GLY A 248 -0.13 -33.95 -2.98
C GLY A 248 1.29 -33.53 -2.59
N VAL A 249 2.17 -33.39 -3.58
CA VAL A 249 3.52 -32.79 -3.44
C VAL A 249 3.67 -31.65 -4.42
N ILE A 250 4.10 -30.47 -3.94
CA ILE A 250 4.38 -29.32 -4.80
C ILE A 250 5.54 -29.67 -5.73
N THR A 251 5.29 -29.80 -7.02
CA THR A 251 6.30 -30.19 -8.02
C THR A 251 7.02 -28.99 -8.62
N ALA A 252 6.33 -27.85 -8.76
CA ALA A 252 6.88 -26.59 -9.26
C ALA A 252 6.08 -25.39 -8.74
N ILE A 253 6.77 -24.25 -8.57
CA ILE A 253 6.20 -22.96 -8.18
C ILE A 253 6.58 -21.97 -9.28
N GLY A 254 5.59 -21.47 -10.03
CA GLY A 254 5.74 -20.45 -11.06
C GLY A 254 5.47 -19.04 -10.51
N THR A 255 5.28 -18.04 -11.37
CA THR A 255 5.10 -16.64 -10.95
C THR A 255 3.71 -16.35 -10.37
N GLN A 256 2.66 -16.98 -10.91
CA GLN A 256 1.26 -16.81 -10.45
C GLN A 256 0.53 -18.14 -10.27
N GLU A 257 1.26 -19.25 -10.26
CA GLU A 257 0.70 -20.60 -10.28
C GLU A 257 1.63 -21.61 -9.61
N ILE A 258 1.04 -22.67 -9.06
CA ILE A 258 1.76 -23.81 -8.51
C ILE A 258 1.29 -25.10 -9.19
N TYR A 259 2.20 -26.06 -9.31
CA TYR A 259 1.90 -27.41 -9.79
C TYR A 259 2.02 -28.38 -8.63
N VAL A 260 0.94 -29.12 -8.35
CA VAL A 260 0.92 -30.12 -7.29
C VAL A 260 0.60 -31.49 -7.90
N ARG A 261 1.42 -32.49 -7.59
CA ARG A 261 1.18 -33.87 -7.98
C ARG A 261 0.37 -34.57 -6.89
N LYS A 262 -0.80 -35.11 -7.20
CA LYS A 262 -1.58 -35.93 -6.28
C LYS A 262 -0.85 -37.25 -5.99
N LEU A 263 -0.88 -37.71 -4.74
CA LEU A 263 -0.32 -39.02 -4.36
C LEU A 263 -1.26 -40.19 -4.73
N SER A 264 -2.55 -39.93 -4.92
CA SER A 264 -3.55 -40.98 -5.18
C SER A 264 -3.44 -41.60 -6.58
N ASP A 265 -3.20 -40.76 -7.59
CA ASP A 265 -3.25 -41.14 -9.00
C ASP A 265 -2.04 -40.61 -9.80
N ASN A 266 -1.06 -39.99 -9.13
CA ASN A 266 0.11 -39.32 -9.75
C ASN A 266 -0.24 -38.23 -10.78
N SER A 267 -1.50 -37.78 -10.85
CA SER A 267 -1.90 -36.69 -11.73
C SER A 267 -1.39 -35.34 -11.23
N LYS A 268 -1.14 -34.40 -12.14
CA LYS A 268 -0.69 -33.05 -11.82
C LYS A 268 -1.86 -32.08 -11.89
N ILE A 269 -2.03 -31.28 -10.84
CA ILE A 269 -2.99 -30.19 -10.77
C ILE A 269 -2.24 -28.88 -10.88
N LYS A 270 -2.76 -27.97 -11.70
CA LYS A 270 -2.33 -26.59 -11.79
C LYS A 270 -3.26 -25.71 -10.96
N ILE A 271 -2.72 -24.99 -9.98
CA ILE A 271 -3.48 -24.11 -9.09
C ILE A 271 -2.94 -22.70 -9.24
N TYR A 272 -3.80 -21.75 -9.62
CA TYR A 272 -3.44 -20.34 -9.72
C TYR A 272 -3.51 -19.66 -8.36
N LEU A 273 -2.66 -18.65 -8.14
CA LEU A 273 -2.63 -17.86 -6.91
C LEU A 273 -4.00 -17.21 -6.62
N SER A 274 -4.68 -16.75 -7.67
CA SER A 274 -6.04 -16.21 -7.60
C SER A 274 -7.09 -17.22 -7.12
N GLN A 275 -6.87 -18.53 -7.34
CA GLN A 275 -7.76 -19.58 -6.87
C GLN A 275 -7.55 -19.89 -5.39
N LEU A 276 -6.31 -19.76 -4.89
CA LEU A 276 -6.00 -19.81 -3.47
C LEU A 276 -6.55 -18.59 -2.73
N GLN A 277 -6.46 -17.40 -3.35
CA GLN A 277 -6.99 -16.14 -2.81
C GLN A 277 -8.51 -16.19 -2.65
N LYS A 278 -9.20 -16.70 -3.67
CA LYS A 278 -10.66 -16.87 -3.68
C LYS A 278 -11.16 -18.08 -2.86
N GLY A 279 -10.26 -18.80 -2.18
CA GLY A 279 -10.60 -19.97 -1.37
C GLY A 279 -11.16 -21.16 -2.17
N ARG A 280 -10.98 -21.21 -3.50
CA ARG A 280 -11.39 -22.36 -4.32
C ARG A 280 -10.55 -23.60 -4.02
N TYR A 281 -9.28 -23.36 -3.69
CA TYR A 281 -8.35 -24.36 -3.21
C TYR A 281 -7.76 -23.87 -1.88
N ILE A 282 -7.61 -24.79 -0.94
CA ILE A 282 -6.96 -24.56 0.36
C ILE A 282 -5.76 -25.48 0.44
N LEU A 283 -4.61 -24.93 0.84
CA LEU A 283 -3.36 -25.66 0.98
C LEU A 283 -2.99 -25.80 2.47
N ARG A 284 -2.84 -27.02 2.97
CA ARG A 284 -2.37 -27.27 4.34
C ARG A 284 -1.07 -28.07 4.34
N ARG A 285 -0.22 -27.81 5.32
CA ARG A 285 1.00 -28.63 5.52
C ARG A 285 0.58 -29.99 6.08
N ARG A 286 1.11 -31.06 5.50
CA ARG A 286 1.03 -32.38 6.11
C ARG A 286 1.99 -32.41 7.31
N GLN A 287 1.46 -32.51 8.52
CA GLN A 287 2.26 -33.00 9.65
C GLN A 287 2.50 -34.49 9.39
N THR A 288 3.77 -34.85 9.29
CA THR A 288 4.23 -36.23 9.46
C THR A 288 3.99 -36.67 10.88
#